data_AF-A0A1Q3GU70-F1
#
_entry.id   AF-A0A1Q3GU70-F1
#
_cell.length_a   1.000
_cell.length_b   1.000
_cell.length_c   1.000
_cell.angle_alpha   90.00
_cell.angle_beta   90.00
_cell.angle_gamma   90.00
#
_symmetry.space_group_name_H-M   'P 1'
#
loop_
_entity.id
_entity.type
_entity.pdbx_description
1 polymer ?
#
loop_
_entity_poly.entity_id
_entity_poly.type
_entity_poly.pdbx_seq_one_letter_code
_entity_poly.pdbx_strand_id
1 'polypeptide(L)'
;MMNNNPENTKAVIFTGFANPHGDLTCLTQEQHGIQDVLSALEKQGQFQKLLQRTDLSLTKYFDILRTWENKINIFHFGGHANSQDIRLQDRSIFFEPLAQELNLRNPDALQLVFLNGCATEPHVQTLFDLGVKAVIATSVSIGDQLASLFAICFYQNLAQGDTIGKAFQSTFHYAEAQQKGQRVYRILEQPVDWALRDSVQKDEEDKGLPWGLYVNDKKALNYTIIGAEPSLATPQNSPTQVIQGNQINTANDQGTIITGPVTGGVNISHDHTQHHQGNTNIQVENSKVGRDLNINKPKS
;
A
#
# COMPACT_ATOMS: atom_id res chain seq x y z
N MET A 1 -14.75 -32.64 3.59
CA MET A 1 -13.52 -32.01 3.08
C MET A 1 -13.94 -30.75 2.35
N MET A 2 -13.77 -29.59 2.99
CA MET A 2 -14.13 -28.30 2.38
C MET A 2 -12.99 -27.89 1.46
N ASN A 3 -13.29 -27.81 0.15
CA ASN A 3 -12.42 -27.19 -0.83
C ASN A 3 -12.35 -25.69 -0.56
N ASN A 4 -11.36 -25.25 0.18
CA ASN A 4 -10.98 -23.84 0.23
C ASN A 4 -10.04 -23.59 -0.95
N ASN A 5 -10.61 -23.37 -2.14
CA ASN A 5 -9.90 -22.66 -3.18
C ASN A 5 -9.68 -21.24 -2.63
N PRO A 6 -8.44 -20.74 -2.48
CA PRO A 6 -8.24 -19.37 -2.03
C PRO A 6 -8.71 -18.47 -3.17
N GLU A 7 -9.99 -18.08 -3.13
CA GLU A 7 -10.46 -17.01 -3.98
C GLU A 7 -9.56 -15.81 -3.77
N ASN A 8 -9.21 -15.20 -4.89
CA ASN A 8 -8.43 -13.99 -5.09
C ASN A 8 -8.95 -12.85 -4.20
N THR A 9 -8.62 -12.89 -2.91
CA THR A 9 -9.17 -12.02 -1.88
C THR A 9 -8.32 -10.76 -1.85
N LYS A 10 -8.77 -9.77 -2.63
CA LYS A 10 -8.21 -8.42 -2.65
C LYS A 10 -8.26 -7.83 -1.25
N ALA A 11 -7.24 -7.06 -0.87
CA ALA A 11 -7.07 -6.62 0.51
C ALA A 11 -8.06 -5.53 0.94
N VAL A 12 -8.48 -5.55 2.22
CA VAL A 12 -9.09 -4.41 2.92
C VAL A 12 -8.09 -3.82 3.90
N ILE A 13 -7.86 -2.51 3.79
CA ILE A 13 -6.95 -1.77 4.67
C ILE A 13 -7.76 -0.77 5.48
N PHE A 14 -7.60 -0.81 6.80
CA PHE A 14 -8.16 0.18 7.71
C PHE A 14 -7.06 1.13 8.18
N THR A 15 -7.15 2.39 7.81
CA THR A 15 -6.26 3.46 8.32
C THR A 15 -7.04 4.38 9.25
N GLY A 16 -6.56 4.48 10.48
CA GLY A 16 -7.12 5.32 11.53
C GLY A 16 -6.11 6.38 11.98
N PHE A 17 -6.52 7.63 11.94
CA PHE A 17 -5.67 8.75 12.34
C PHE A 17 -6.32 9.56 13.44
N ALA A 18 -5.52 10.07 14.37
CA ALA A 18 -5.99 10.93 15.45
C ALA A 18 -4.96 12.01 15.78
N ASN A 19 -5.43 13.26 15.81
CA ASN A 19 -4.62 14.42 16.16
C ASN A 19 -5.46 15.43 16.97
N PRO A 20 -5.84 15.10 18.21
CA PRO A 20 -6.72 15.95 19.01
C PRO A 20 -6.12 17.32 19.35
N HIS A 21 -4.80 17.46 19.32
CA HIS A 21 -4.11 18.72 19.64
C HIS A 21 -3.75 19.56 18.41
N GLY A 22 -3.82 18.98 17.21
CA GLY A 22 -3.46 19.66 15.97
C GLY A 22 -1.94 19.88 15.78
N ASP A 23 -1.10 19.16 16.53
CA ASP A 23 0.35 19.34 16.58
C ASP A 23 1.12 18.38 15.64
N LEU A 24 0.49 17.31 15.16
CA LEU A 24 1.01 16.46 14.08
C LEU A 24 0.68 17.05 12.70
N THR A 25 1.40 18.09 12.30
CA THR A 25 1.18 18.85 11.07
C THR A 25 1.35 18.06 9.76
N CYS A 26 2.20 17.03 9.75
CA CYS A 26 2.43 16.13 8.61
C CYS A 26 1.48 14.94 8.60
N LEU A 27 0.62 14.76 9.61
CA LEU A 27 -0.37 13.68 9.64
C LEU A 27 -1.37 13.78 8.48
N THR A 28 -1.77 15.00 8.11
CA THR A 28 -2.62 15.21 6.93
C THR A 28 -1.90 14.80 5.64
N GLN A 29 -0.59 15.03 5.55
CA GLN A 29 0.21 14.56 4.42
C GLN A 29 0.26 13.03 4.37
N GLU A 30 0.41 12.37 5.52
CA GLU A 30 0.37 10.90 5.63
C GLU A 30 -0.97 10.35 5.15
N GLN A 31 -2.07 10.94 5.65
CA GLN A 31 -3.44 10.60 5.28
C GLN A 31 -3.68 10.67 3.77
N HIS A 32 -3.36 11.81 3.16
CA HIS A 32 -3.58 12.01 1.72
C HIS A 32 -2.65 11.15 0.89
N GLY A 33 -1.36 11.04 1.26
CA GLY A 33 -0.41 10.23 0.49
C GLY A 33 -0.78 8.75 0.44
N ILE A 34 -1.26 8.19 1.56
CA ILE A 34 -1.78 6.81 1.59
C ILE A 34 -3.06 6.70 0.75
N GLN A 35 -3.97 7.68 0.89
CA GLN A 35 -5.23 7.70 0.15
C GLN A 35 -5.02 7.75 -1.37
N ASP A 36 -4.13 8.62 -1.83
CA ASP A 36 -3.87 8.84 -3.26
C ASP A 36 -3.33 7.57 -3.92
N VAL A 37 -2.43 6.87 -3.24
CA VAL A 37 -1.82 5.63 -3.70
C VAL A 37 -2.87 4.51 -3.77
N LEU A 38 -3.65 4.30 -2.71
CA LEU A 38 -4.56 3.16 -2.63
C LEU A 38 -5.87 3.38 -3.37
N SER A 39 -6.37 4.62 -3.48
CA SER A 39 -7.61 4.93 -4.19
C SER A 39 -7.50 4.66 -5.69
N ALA A 40 -6.31 4.82 -6.28
CA ALA A 40 -6.06 4.46 -7.68
C ALA A 40 -6.25 2.95 -7.91
N LEU A 41 -5.69 2.12 -7.03
CA LEU A 41 -5.84 0.67 -7.06
C LEU A 41 -7.28 0.22 -6.79
N GLU A 42 -7.98 0.89 -5.86
CA GLU A 42 -9.39 0.62 -5.57
C GLU A 42 -10.25 0.84 -6.83
N LYS A 43 -10.04 1.96 -7.54
CA LYS A 43 -10.77 2.29 -8.78
C LYS A 43 -10.47 1.30 -9.91
N GLN A 44 -9.24 0.78 -9.98
CA GLN A 44 -8.83 -0.25 -10.94
C GLN A 44 -9.28 -1.66 -10.52
N GLY A 45 -9.86 -1.80 -9.32
CA GLY A 45 -10.29 -3.07 -8.77
C GLY A 45 -9.13 -4.01 -8.44
N GLN A 46 -7.89 -3.53 -8.27
CA GLN A 46 -6.75 -4.36 -7.85
C GLN A 46 -6.66 -4.52 -6.32
N PHE A 47 -7.37 -3.65 -5.60
CA PHE A 47 -7.44 -3.55 -4.15
C PHE A 47 -8.92 -3.44 -3.74
N GLN A 48 -9.34 -4.07 -2.64
CA GLN A 48 -10.78 -4.17 -2.33
C GLN A 48 -11.32 -2.86 -1.77
N LYS A 49 -10.73 -2.38 -0.66
CA LYS A 49 -11.27 -1.22 0.03
C LYS A 49 -10.29 -0.54 0.98
N LEU A 50 -10.17 0.78 0.87
CA LEU A 50 -9.57 1.62 1.91
C LEU A 50 -10.67 2.14 2.85
N LEU A 51 -10.57 1.77 4.12
CA LEU A 51 -11.38 2.32 5.21
C LEU A 51 -10.55 3.39 5.91
N GLN A 52 -10.70 4.65 5.52
CA GLN A 52 -9.92 5.73 6.13
C GLN A 52 -10.74 6.54 7.13
N ARG A 53 -10.18 6.82 8.31
CA ARG A 53 -10.73 7.76 9.29
C ARG A 53 -9.67 8.75 9.72
N THR A 54 -9.89 10.03 9.44
CA THR A 54 -8.96 11.12 9.77
C THR A 54 -9.12 11.63 11.21
N ASP A 55 -10.23 11.27 11.86
CA ASP A 55 -10.64 11.68 13.19
C ASP A 55 -11.13 10.46 14.02
N LEU A 56 -10.30 9.42 14.06
CA LEU A 56 -10.63 8.13 14.66
C LEU A 56 -10.92 8.30 16.16
N SER A 57 -12.20 8.14 16.53
CA SER A 57 -12.66 8.05 17.91
C SER A 57 -12.87 6.60 18.34
N LEU A 58 -13.03 6.38 19.65
CA LEU A 58 -13.29 5.04 20.20
C LEU A 58 -14.52 4.38 19.54
N THR A 59 -15.65 5.09 19.48
CA THR A 59 -16.88 4.54 18.88
C THR A 59 -16.68 4.16 17.41
N LYS A 60 -16.04 5.03 16.61
CA LYS A 60 -15.78 4.76 15.19
C LYS A 60 -14.88 3.55 14.98
N TYR A 61 -13.91 3.34 15.86
CA TYR A 61 -13.04 2.17 15.83
C TYR A 61 -13.84 0.88 15.96
N PHE A 62 -14.63 0.74 17.02
CA PHE A 62 -15.46 -0.45 17.26
C PHE A 62 -16.52 -0.65 16.17
N ASP A 63 -17.13 0.42 15.66
CA ASP A 63 -18.11 0.34 14.58
C ASP A 63 -17.51 -0.21 13.28
N ILE A 64 -16.29 0.21 12.93
CA ILE A 64 -15.58 -0.31 11.75
C ILE A 64 -15.27 -1.78 11.91
N LEU A 65 -14.71 -2.19 13.05
CA LEU A 65 -14.33 -3.59 13.28
C LEU A 65 -15.56 -4.51 13.25
N ARG A 66 -16.70 -4.07 13.80
CA ARG A 66 -17.97 -4.82 13.72
C ARG A 66 -18.51 -4.90 12.28
N THR A 67 -18.38 -3.84 11.50
CA THR A 67 -18.90 -3.80 10.12
C THR A 67 -18.05 -4.63 9.15
N TRP A 68 -16.74 -4.70 9.39
CA TRP A 68 -15.74 -5.34 8.53
C TRP A 68 -15.12 -6.57 9.18
N GLU A 69 -15.92 -7.30 9.97
CA GLU A 69 -15.51 -8.52 10.66
C GLU A 69 -14.90 -9.53 9.69
N ASN A 70 -13.73 -10.04 10.06
CA ASN A 70 -12.86 -10.96 9.34
C ASN A 70 -12.53 -10.55 7.90
N LYS A 71 -12.44 -9.25 7.64
CA LYS A 71 -12.07 -8.70 6.32
C LYS A 71 -10.83 -7.84 6.37
N ILE A 72 -10.50 -7.23 7.51
CA ILE A 72 -9.39 -6.27 7.60
C ILE A 72 -8.07 -7.03 7.59
N ASN A 73 -7.25 -6.80 6.56
CA ASN A 73 -5.94 -7.44 6.41
C ASN A 73 -4.81 -6.61 7.01
N ILE A 74 -4.93 -5.28 6.94
CA ILE A 74 -3.94 -4.36 7.50
C ILE A 74 -4.70 -3.31 8.31
N PHE A 75 -4.28 -3.11 9.56
CA PHE A 75 -4.66 -1.96 10.36
C PHE A 75 -3.46 -1.01 10.50
N HIS A 76 -3.66 0.26 10.19
CA HIS A 76 -2.66 1.32 10.36
C HIS A 76 -3.21 2.37 11.31
N PHE A 77 -2.43 2.70 12.33
CA PHE A 77 -2.69 3.82 13.20
C PHE A 77 -1.61 4.89 13.02
N GLY A 78 -2.02 6.14 12.74
CA GLY A 78 -1.14 7.30 12.73
C GLY A 78 -1.60 8.34 13.76
N GLY A 79 -0.72 8.68 14.71
CA GLY A 79 -1.07 9.64 15.75
C GLY A 79 -0.18 9.57 16.98
N HIS A 80 -0.63 10.20 18.06
CA HIS A 80 0.09 10.16 19.33
C HIS A 80 -0.01 8.79 19.99
N ALA A 81 1.14 8.26 20.38
CA ALA A 81 1.27 7.02 21.14
C ALA A 81 2.49 7.09 22.07
N ASN A 82 2.53 6.20 23.03
CA ASN A 82 3.69 5.93 23.87
C ASN A 82 3.72 4.42 24.23
N SER A 83 4.57 4.03 25.18
CA SER A 83 4.75 2.65 25.62
C SER A 83 3.54 2.00 26.29
N GLN A 84 2.47 2.76 26.59
CA GLN A 84 1.29 2.30 27.34
C GLN A 84 -0.02 2.62 26.60
N ASP A 85 -0.12 3.84 26.07
CA ASP A 85 -1.36 4.39 25.54
C ASP A 85 -1.26 4.74 24.06
N ILE A 86 -2.41 4.63 23.40
CA ILE A 86 -2.67 5.27 22.12
C ILE A 86 -3.69 6.39 22.33
N ARG A 87 -3.51 7.52 21.64
CA ARG A 87 -4.44 8.64 21.71
C ARG A 87 -5.35 8.66 20.49
N LEU A 88 -6.63 8.40 20.73
CA LEU A 88 -7.70 8.60 19.76
C LEU A 88 -8.15 10.05 19.77
N GLN A 89 -9.01 10.40 18.81
CA GLN A 89 -9.50 11.77 18.64
C GLN A 89 -10.27 12.28 19.87
N ASP A 90 -10.94 11.39 20.59
CA ASP A 90 -11.79 11.74 21.73
C ASP A 90 -11.17 11.43 23.10
N ARG A 91 -10.11 10.60 23.16
CA ARG A 91 -9.49 10.16 24.43
C ARG A 91 -8.14 9.48 24.26
N SER A 92 -7.36 9.44 25.33
CA SER A 92 -6.28 8.45 25.48
C SER A 92 -6.83 7.15 26.03
N ILE A 93 -6.28 6.02 25.59
CA ILE A 93 -6.68 4.69 26.03
C ILE A 93 -5.46 3.77 26.07
N PHE A 94 -5.44 2.85 27.04
CA PHE A 94 -4.53 1.71 27.01
C PHE A 94 -4.70 0.94 25.70
N PHE A 95 -3.60 0.51 25.09
CA PHE A 95 -3.69 -0.12 23.78
C PHE A 95 -4.33 -1.52 23.79
N GLU A 96 -4.15 -2.27 24.89
CA GLU A 96 -4.56 -3.68 24.96
C GLU A 96 -6.04 -3.94 24.60
N PRO A 97 -7.05 -3.21 25.13
CA PRO A 97 -8.44 -3.42 24.72
C PRO A 97 -8.70 -3.19 23.22
N LEU A 98 -7.96 -2.27 22.58
CA LEU A 98 -8.07 -2.05 21.13
C LEU A 98 -7.49 -3.25 20.37
N ALA A 99 -6.31 -3.71 20.79
CA ALA A 99 -5.65 -4.89 20.21
C ALA A 99 -6.54 -6.15 20.33
N GLN A 100 -7.16 -6.35 21.49
CA GLN A 100 -8.08 -7.46 21.74
C GLN A 100 -9.28 -7.42 20.78
N GLU A 101 -9.96 -6.28 20.64
CA GLU A 101 -11.09 -6.17 19.72
C GLU A 101 -10.66 -6.35 18.25
N LEU A 102 -9.52 -5.77 17.85
CA LEU A 102 -9.00 -5.90 16.49
C LEU A 102 -8.79 -7.36 16.10
N ASN A 103 -8.12 -8.12 16.97
CA ASN A 103 -7.84 -9.52 16.75
C ASN A 103 -9.10 -10.38 16.89
N LEU A 104 -9.95 -10.13 17.89
CA LEU A 104 -11.22 -10.82 18.07
C LEU A 104 -12.09 -10.75 16.81
N ARG A 105 -12.13 -9.58 16.16
CA ARG A 105 -12.92 -9.34 14.95
C ARG A 105 -12.23 -9.81 13.67
N ASN A 106 -10.92 -10.00 13.65
CA ASN A 106 -10.17 -10.35 12.43
C ASN A 106 -9.11 -11.44 12.65
N PRO A 107 -9.43 -12.56 13.31
CA PRO A 107 -8.43 -13.54 13.73
C PRO A 107 -7.71 -14.22 12.55
N ASP A 108 -8.40 -14.40 11.41
CA ASP A 108 -7.83 -15.07 10.25
C ASP A 108 -7.29 -14.09 9.21
N ALA A 109 -8.02 -12.98 9.01
CA ALA A 109 -7.77 -12.02 7.95
C ALA A 109 -6.56 -11.11 8.21
N LEU A 110 -6.31 -10.74 9.47
CA LEU A 110 -5.30 -9.75 9.84
C LEU A 110 -3.89 -10.28 9.58
N GLN A 111 -3.13 -9.55 8.77
CA GLN A 111 -1.75 -9.86 8.39
C GLN A 111 -0.76 -8.92 9.05
N LEU A 112 -1.13 -7.65 9.20
CA LEU A 112 -0.24 -6.60 9.68
C LEU A 112 -0.97 -5.55 10.53
N VAL A 113 -0.33 -5.16 11.61
CA VAL A 113 -0.64 -3.94 12.35
C VAL A 113 0.53 -2.97 12.24
N PHE A 114 0.28 -1.75 11.75
CA PHE A 114 1.28 -0.68 11.68
C PHE A 114 0.91 0.42 12.68
N LEU A 115 1.69 0.52 13.76
CA LEU A 115 1.57 1.55 14.80
C LEU A 115 2.55 2.69 14.52
N ASN A 116 2.15 3.63 13.65
CA ASN A 116 2.94 4.80 13.26
C ASN A 116 2.78 5.95 14.27
N GLY A 117 3.28 5.74 15.48
CA GLY A 117 3.33 6.72 16.57
C GLY A 117 4.66 6.59 17.33
N CYS A 118 4.86 7.37 18.38
CA CYS A 118 6.10 7.31 19.17
C CYS A 118 6.15 6.10 20.11
N ALA A 119 7.31 5.45 20.24
CA ALA A 119 7.60 4.40 21.22
C ALA A 119 6.52 3.30 21.35
N THR A 120 6.06 2.76 20.23
CA THR A 120 4.99 1.75 20.16
C THR A 120 5.47 0.29 20.26
N GLU A 121 6.78 0.01 20.26
CA GLU A 121 7.36 -1.34 20.38
C GLU A 121 6.83 -2.14 21.59
N PRO A 122 6.58 -1.56 22.78
CA PRO A 122 6.03 -2.32 23.91
C PRO A 122 4.66 -2.97 23.64
N HIS A 123 3.90 -2.46 22.66
CA HIS A 123 2.61 -3.02 22.24
C HIS A 123 2.72 -4.28 21.39
N VAL A 124 3.91 -4.57 20.87
CA VAL A 124 4.16 -5.70 19.96
C VAL A 124 3.90 -7.03 20.68
N GLN A 125 4.34 -7.18 21.93
CA GLN A 125 4.08 -8.39 22.72
C GLN A 125 2.57 -8.64 22.86
N THR A 126 1.81 -7.61 23.24
CA THR A 126 0.35 -7.70 23.38
C THR A 126 -0.32 -8.16 22.09
N LEU A 127 0.12 -7.65 20.94
CA LEU A 127 -0.42 -8.08 19.64
C LEU A 127 -0.06 -9.52 19.31
N PHE A 128 1.14 -9.98 19.64
CA PHE A 128 1.58 -11.35 19.39
C PHE A 128 0.95 -12.38 20.31
N ASP A 129 0.71 -12.04 21.57
CA ASP A 129 -0.04 -12.88 22.51
C ASP A 129 -1.47 -13.11 22.02
N LEU A 130 -2.02 -12.18 21.24
CA LEU A 130 -3.32 -12.30 20.59
C LEU A 130 -3.28 -13.05 19.25
N GLY A 131 -2.11 -13.32 18.70
CA GLY A 131 -1.95 -14.05 17.43
C GLY A 131 -1.82 -13.17 16.18
N VAL A 132 -1.59 -11.86 16.33
CA VAL A 132 -1.28 -10.98 15.19
C VAL A 132 0.02 -11.46 14.52
N LYS A 133 0.00 -11.50 13.18
CA LYS A 133 1.07 -12.17 12.40
C LYS A 133 2.33 -11.32 12.24
N ALA A 134 2.17 -10.03 11.99
CA ALA A 134 3.27 -9.07 11.87
C ALA A 134 2.88 -7.70 12.42
N VAL A 135 3.86 -6.97 12.95
CA VAL A 135 3.68 -5.63 13.50
C VAL A 135 4.81 -4.71 13.04
N ILE A 136 4.49 -3.54 12.52
CA ILE A 136 5.43 -2.44 12.37
C ILE A 136 5.21 -1.48 13.54
N ALA A 137 6.24 -1.24 14.33
CA ALA A 137 6.17 -0.38 15.52
C ALA A 137 7.49 0.39 15.69
N THR A 138 7.47 1.40 16.56
CA THR A 138 8.63 2.25 16.81
C THR A 138 9.25 2.02 18.18
N SER A 139 10.57 1.96 18.28
CA SER A 139 11.28 1.78 19.56
C SER A 139 11.49 3.09 20.32
N VAL A 140 11.50 4.23 19.60
CA VAL A 140 11.77 5.57 20.15
C VAL A 140 10.81 6.61 19.59
N SER A 141 10.92 7.85 20.08
CA SER A 141 10.23 9.00 19.50
C SER A 141 10.69 9.27 18.07
N ILE A 142 9.74 9.63 17.21
CA ILE A 142 9.95 9.89 15.79
C ILE A 142 9.49 11.30 15.42
N GLY A 143 10.14 11.91 14.44
CA GLY A 143 9.70 13.18 13.87
C GLY A 143 8.47 12.98 12.96
N ASP A 144 7.47 13.86 13.10
CA ASP A 144 6.20 13.85 12.36
C ASP A 144 6.40 13.75 10.83
N GLN A 145 7.32 14.54 10.26
CA GLN A 145 7.63 14.48 8.83
C GLN A 145 8.21 13.13 8.39
N LEU A 146 9.11 12.55 9.18
CA LEU A 146 9.70 11.25 8.86
C LEU A 146 8.66 10.13 8.99
N ALA A 147 7.76 10.23 9.96
CA ALA A 147 6.63 9.30 10.13
C ALA A 147 5.72 9.26 8.91
N SER A 148 5.34 10.45 8.44
CA SER A 148 4.53 10.62 7.24
C SER A 148 5.22 10.03 6.01
N LEU A 149 6.49 10.38 5.78
CA LEU A 149 7.28 9.87 4.66
C LEU A 149 7.45 8.35 4.69
N PHE A 150 7.72 7.77 5.86
CA PHE A 150 7.88 6.32 6.02
C PHE A 150 6.59 5.59 5.63
N ALA A 151 5.44 6.02 6.17
CA ALA A 151 4.18 5.39 5.88
C ALA A 151 3.78 5.52 4.39
N ILE A 152 3.94 6.71 3.80
CA ILE A 152 3.65 6.93 2.37
C ILE A 152 4.51 6.01 1.52
N CYS A 153 5.83 5.95 1.77
CA CYS A 153 6.73 5.10 1.00
C CYS A 153 6.39 3.61 1.17
N PHE A 154 6.02 3.17 2.38
CA PHE A 154 5.57 1.80 2.63
C PHE A 154 4.36 1.43 1.76
N TYR A 155 3.32 2.27 1.76
CA TYR A 155 2.13 2.03 0.94
C TYR A 155 2.39 2.17 -0.56
N GLN A 156 3.32 3.03 -0.99
CA GLN A 156 3.77 3.10 -2.39
C GLN A 156 4.44 1.81 -2.85
N ASN A 157 5.27 1.18 -2.01
CA ASN A 157 5.87 -0.11 -2.33
C ASN A 157 4.80 -1.21 -2.40
N LEU A 158 3.91 -1.30 -1.39
CA LEU A 158 2.80 -2.28 -1.41
C LEU A 158 1.90 -2.12 -2.65
N ALA A 159 1.62 -0.88 -3.05
CA ALA A 159 0.82 -0.57 -4.22
C ALA A 159 1.48 -0.92 -5.55
N GLN A 160 2.80 -1.14 -5.57
CA GLN A 160 3.53 -1.68 -6.71
C GLN A 160 3.59 -3.21 -6.73
N GLY A 161 2.96 -3.86 -5.74
CA GLY A 161 2.89 -5.32 -5.63
C GLY A 161 3.96 -5.94 -4.75
N ASP A 162 4.80 -5.13 -4.09
CA ASP A 162 5.76 -5.65 -3.13
C ASP A 162 5.05 -6.34 -1.96
N THR A 163 5.69 -7.37 -1.42
CA THR A 163 5.23 -8.02 -0.19
C THR A 163 5.49 -7.13 1.01
N ILE A 164 4.84 -7.40 2.15
CA ILE A 164 5.08 -6.67 3.41
C ILE A 164 6.59 -6.57 3.73
N GLY A 165 7.31 -7.69 3.64
CA GLY A 165 8.74 -7.72 3.96
C GLY A 165 9.56 -6.83 3.03
N LYS A 166 9.33 -6.94 1.71
CA LYS A 166 10.04 -6.15 0.70
C LYS A 166 9.69 -4.66 0.78
N ALA A 167 8.41 -4.34 0.97
CA ALA A 167 7.93 -2.97 1.12
C ALA A 167 8.53 -2.29 2.36
N PHE A 168 8.58 -2.99 3.50
CA PHE A 168 9.23 -2.47 4.70
C PHE A 168 10.73 -2.23 4.47
N GLN A 169 11.44 -3.20 3.89
CA GLN A 169 12.88 -3.07 3.64
C GLN A 169 13.21 -1.91 2.68
N SER A 170 12.44 -1.77 1.59
CA SER A 170 12.58 -0.65 0.64
C SER A 170 12.36 0.70 1.33
N THR A 171 11.28 0.82 2.11
CA THR A 171 10.98 2.02 2.89
C THR A 171 12.04 2.33 3.93
N PHE A 172 12.57 1.30 4.59
CA PHE A 172 13.65 1.45 5.56
C PHE A 172 14.90 2.05 4.92
N HIS A 173 15.35 1.52 3.78
CA HIS A 173 16.49 2.08 3.05
C HIS A 173 16.24 3.53 2.60
N TYR A 174 15.01 3.84 2.17
CA TYR A 174 14.63 5.22 1.81
C TYR A 174 14.71 6.17 3.02
N ALA A 175 14.16 5.78 4.16
CA ALA A 175 14.19 6.57 5.39
C ALA A 175 15.62 6.77 5.90
N GLU A 176 16.46 5.74 5.82
CA GLU A 176 17.87 5.81 6.16
C GLU A 176 18.63 6.80 5.27
N ALA A 177 18.43 6.72 3.94
CA ALA A 177 19.09 7.60 2.98
C ALA A 177 18.75 9.09 3.18
N GLN A 178 17.59 9.40 3.76
CA GLN A 178 17.18 10.78 4.09
C GLN A 178 17.91 11.34 5.32
N GLN A 179 18.45 10.50 6.19
CA GLN A 179 19.19 10.94 7.37
C GLN A 179 20.65 11.29 7.00
N LYS A 180 20.88 12.52 6.54
CA LYS A 180 22.24 13.02 6.22
C LYS A 180 23.12 13.10 7.48
N GLY A 181 24.30 12.46 7.43
CA GLY A 181 25.51 12.95 8.13
C GLY A 181 25.69 12.62 9.61
N GLN A 182 24.73 12.02 10.29
CA GLN A 182 24.98 11.34 11.56
C GLN A 182 24.32 9.97 11.49
N ARG A 183 25.13 8.92 11.37
CA ARG A 183 24.71 7.55 11.67
C ARG A 183 24.44 7.47 13.17
N VAL A 184 23.34 8.09 13.61
CA VAL A 184 22.86 7.97 14.99
C VAL A 184 22.27 6.58 15.18
N TYR A 185 21.90 5.89 14.09
CA TYR A 185 21.19 4.65 14.16
C TYR A 185 21.87 3.39 13.57
N ARG A 186 21.83 2.26 14.30
CA ARG A 186 22.29 0.93 13.82
C ARG A 186 21.16 0.24 13.05
N ILE A 187 21.55 -0.51 12.02
CA ILE A 187 20.65 -1.15 11.07
C ILE A 187 20.28 -2.54 11.59
N LEU A 188 19.02 -2.76 11.95
CA LEU A 188 18.44 -4.11 11.99
C LEU A 188 17.86 -4.40 10.61
N GLU A 189 18.75 -4.85 9.71
CA GLU A 189 18.50 -5.04 8.27
C GLU A 189 17.46 -6.13 7.96
N GLN A 190 17.13 -6.96 8.95
CA GLN A 190 16.26 -8.10 8.79
C GLN A 190 15.04 -8.03 9.74
N PRO A 191 13.87 -8.53 9.31
CA PRO A 191 12.71 -8.68 10.18
C PRO A 191 13.12 -9.35 11.50
N VAL A 192 12.68 -8.77 12.62
CA VAL A 192 13.02 -9.30 13.94
C VAL A 192 12.05 -10.43 14.25
N ASP A 193 12.59 -11.66 14.29
CA ASP A 193 11.86 -12.79 14.85
C ASP A 193 11.67 -12.54 16.34
N TRP A 194 10.43 -12.33 16.75
CA TRP A 194 10.12 -11.89 18.11
C TRP A 194 10.58 -12.89 19.17
N ALA A 195 10.52 -14.18 18.84
CA ALA A 195 10.97 -15.26 19.72
C ALA A 195 12.48 -15.24 19.99
N LEU A 196 13.26 -14.49 19.19
CA LEU A 196 14.72 -14.38 19.31
C LEU A 196 15.18 -13.03 19.86
N ARG A 197 14.27 -12.14 20.24
CA ARG A 197 14.60 -10.77 20.69
C ARG A 197 15.61 -10.75 21.84
N ASP A 198 15.45 -11.61 22.85
CA ASP A 198 16.33 -11.66 24.02
C ASP A 198 17.72 -12.24 23.73
N SER A 199 17.91 -12.89 22.58
CA SER A 199 19.22 -13.41 22.15
C SER A 199 20.06 -12.37 21.40
N VAL A 200 19.47 -11.23 21.02
CA VAL A 200 20.18 -10.09 20.47
C VAL A 200 20.64 -9.22 21.64
N GLN A 201 21.95 -9.13 21.85
CA GLN A 201 22.52 -8.26 22.90
C GLN A 201 22.00 -6.84 22.73
N LYS A 202 21.25 -6.35 23.72
CA LYS A 202 20.93 -4.93 23.89
C LYS A 202 22.21 -4.20 24.29
N ASP A 203 22.96 -3.71 23.31
CA ASP A 203 23.93 -2.65 23.59
C ASP A 203 23.12 -1.39 23.98
N GLU A 204 23.36 -0.82 25.16
CA GLU A 204 22.63 0.37 25.64
C GLU A 204 22.86 1.64 24.78
N GLU A 205 23.81 1.60 23.85
CA GLU A 205 24.07 2.64 22.84
C GLU A 205 23.40 2.38 21.48
N ASP A 206 22.62 1.30 21.35
CA ASP A 206 22.04 0.84 20.09
C ASP A 206 20.75 1.60 19.74
N LYS A 207 20.90 2.84 19.28
CA LYS A 207 19.77 3.56 18.72
C LYS A 207 19.48 2.90 17.37
N GLY A 208 18.70 1.84 17.24
CA GLY A 208 18.26 1.37 15.91
C GLY A 208 17.38 2.42 15.22
N LEU A 209 17.26 2.41 13.88
CA LEU A 209 16.24 3.26 13.22
C LEU A 209 14.88 2.98 13.87
N PRO A 210 14.04 4.00 14.11
CA PRO A 210 12.96 3.85 15.07
C PRO A 210 11.98 2.74 14.72
N TRP A 211 11.72 2.48 13.44
CA TRP A 211 10.79 1.44 13.00
C TRP A 211 11.43 0.06 12.94
N GLY A 212 10.78 -0.92 13.58
CA GLY A 212 11.04 -2.34 13.43
C GLY A 212 9.84 -3.06 12.81
N LEU A 213 10.11 -4.05 11.95
CA LEU A 213 9.13 -5.04 11.50
C LEU A 213 9.33 -6.31 12.33
N TYR A 214 8.38 -6.56 13.22
CA TYR A 214 8.34 -7.72 14.10
C TYR A 214 7.40 -8.77 13.54
N VAL A 215 7.74 -10.04 13.68
CA VAL A 215 7.00 -11.13 13.04
C VAL A 215 6.77 -12.30 14.01
N ASN A 216 5.53 -12.76 14.09
CA ASN A 216 5.10 -13.96 14.79
C ASN A 216 4.78 -15.11 13.81
N ASP A 217 4.27 -14.79 12.60
CA ASP A 217 4.13 -15.73 11.49
C ASP A 217 4.88 -15.22 10.25
N LYS A 218 5.99 -15.90 9.91
CA LYS A 218 6.86 -15.55 8.77
C LYS A 218 6.14 -15.56 7.43
N LYS A 219 4.99 -16.24 7.29
CA LYS A 219 4.18 -16.20 6.06
C LYS A 219 3.65 -14.80 5.77
N ALA A 220 3.40 -13.98 6.80
CA ALA A 220 2.94 -12.60 6.62
C ALA A 220 3.93 -11.72 5.85
N LEU A 221 5.24 -12.02 5.91
CA LEU A 221 6.26 -11.30 5.15
C LEU A 221 6.06 -11.40 3.62
N ASN A 222 5.39 -12.46 3.16
CA ASN A 222 5.12 -12.72 1.75
C ASN A 222 3.73 -12.25 1.31
N TYR A 223 2.95 -11.65 2.21
CA TYR A 223 1.64 -11.12 1.87
C TYR A 223 1.76 -9.87 0.97
N THR A 224 0.92 -9.77 -0.04
CA THR A 224 0.77 -8.61 -0.93
C THR A 224 -0.68 -8.14 -0.97
N ILE A 225 -0.91 -6.85 -1.19
CA ILE A 225 -2.25 -6.27 -1.20
C ILE A 225 -2.93 -6.37 -2.57
N ILE A 226 -2.15 -6.63 -3.62
CA ILE A 226 -2.64 -6.79 -4.98
C ILE A 226 -3.08 -8.25 -5.16
N GLY A 227 -4.35 -8.45 -5.52
CA GLY A 227 -4.84 -9.78 -5.86
C GLY A 227 -4.03 -10.38 -7.01
N ALA A 228 -3.81 -11.70 -7.01
CA ALA A 228 -3.17 -12.35 -8.15
C ALA A 228 -3.96 -12.00 -9.43
N GLU A 229 -3.26 -11.54 -10.48
CA GLU A 229 -3.85 -11.42 -11.81
C GLU A 229 -4.57 -12.73 -12.13
N PRO A 230 -5.80 -12.71 -12.65
CA PRO A 230 -6.38 -13.92 -13.21
C PRO A 230 -5.37 -14.41 -14.25
N SER A 231 -4.82 -15.61 -14.06
CA SER A 231 -3.95 -16.19 -15.08
C SER A 231 -4.74 -16.12 -16.38
N LEU A 232 -4.26 -15.33 -17.36
CA LEU A 232 -4.75 -15.42 -18.72
C LEU A 232 -4.56 -16.89 -19.09
N ALA A 233 -5.65 -17.66 -19.05
CA ALA A 233 -5.65 -19.01 -19.54
C ALA A 233 -5.21 -18.89 -20.99
N THR A 234 -3.96 -19.22 -21.28
CA THR A 234 -3.51 -19.49 -22.64
C THR A 234 -4.55 -20.42 -23.24
N PRO A 235 -5.18 -20.07 -24.38
CA PRO A 235 -6.04 -21.01 -25.05
C PRO A 235 -5.22 -22.27 -25.28
N GLN A 236 -5.59 -23.37 -24.63
CA GLN A 236 -5.08 -24.66 -25.03
C GLN A 236 -5.57 -24.88 -26.45
N ASN A 237 -4.69 -24.63 -27.42
CA ASN A 237 -4.86 -25.11 -28.76
C ASN A 237 -4.84 -26.64 -28.68
N SER A 238 -6.04 -27.23 -28.57
CA SER A 238 -6.25 -28.64 -28.82
C SER A 238 -5.64 -28.96 -30.19
N PRO A 239 -4.76 -29.96 -30.32
CA PRO A 239 -4.31 -30.38 -31.63
C PRO A 239 -5.54 -30.88 -32.39
N THR A 240 -5.86 -30.19 -33.48
CA THR A 240 -6.82 -30.65 -34.49
C THR A 240 -6.40 -32.06 -34.90
N GLN A 241 -7.25 -33.05 -34.62
CA GLN A 241 -7.08 -34.38 -35.19
C GLN A 241 -7.20 -34.25 -36.71
N VAL A 242 -6.07 -34.34 -37.39
CA VAL A 242 -6.02 -34.56 -38.83
C VAL A 242 -6.51 -35.99 -39.06
N ILE A 243 -7.76 -36.14 -39.47
CA ILE A 243 -8.27 -37.42 -39.99
C ILE A 243 -7.59 -37.64 -41.34
N GLN A 244 -6.55 -38.48 -41.35
CA GLN A 244 -5.89 -38.92 -42.56
C GLN A 244 -6.72 -40.06 -43.18
N GLY A 245 -7.77 -39.69 -43.91
CA GLY A 245 -8.51 -40.61 -44.76
C GLY A 245 -7.80 -40.76 -46.10
N ASN A 246 -7.08 -41.87 -46.30
CA ASN A 246 -6.51 -42.22 -47.59
C ASN A 246 -6.92 -43.66 -47.94
N GLN A 247 -8.06 -43.82 -48.61
CA GLN A 247 -8.30 -44.95 -49.50
C GLN A 247 -8.85 -44.45 -50.82
N ILE A 248 -8.18 -44.91 -51.86
CA ILE A 248 -8.26 -44.50 -53.26
C ILE A 248 -9.41 -45.30 -53.88
N ASN A 249 -10.41 -44.61 -54.43
CA ASN A 249 -11.33 -45.19 -55.38
C ASN A 249 -11.07 -44.62 -56.77
N THR A 250 -10.67 -45.50 -57.67
CA THR A 250 -10.62 -45.32 -59.12
C THR A 250 -12.03 -45.27 -59.70
N ALA A 251 -12.34 -44.25 -60.51
CA ALA A 251 -13.23 -44.39 -61.67
C ALA A 251 -13.19 -43.12 -62.55
N ASN A 252 -13.12 -43.36 -63.86
CA ASN A 252 -13.29 -42.43 -64.97
C ASN A 252 -14.61 -41.63 -64.86
N ASP A 253 -14.69 -40.39 -65.33
CA ASP A 253 -15.12 -40.07 -66.71
C ASP A 253 -15.40 -38.54 -66.88
N GLN A 254 -15.12 -38.10 -68.10
CA GLN A 254 -15.40 -36.84 -68.85
C GLN A 254 -15.93 -35.56 -68.17
N GLY A 255 -15.26 -34.45 -68.54
CA GLY A 255 -15.92 -33.37 -69.28
C GLY A 255 -16.32 -32.09 -68.54
N THR A 256 -15.65 -30.98 -68.89
CA THR A 256 -16.25 -29.71 -69.39
C THR A 256 -15.50 -28.48 -68.87
N ILE A 257 -14.99 -27.68 -69.83
CA ILE A 257 -14.41 -26.35 -69.67
C ILE A 257 -15.54 -25.32 -69.63
N ILE A 258 -15.54 -24.36 -68.69
CA ILE A 258 -16.13 -23.03 -68.90
C ILE A 258 -15.24 -21.93 -68.29
N THR A 259 -15.01 -20.93 -69.13
CA THR A 259 -14.27 -19.67 -69.01
C THR A 259 -15.07 -18.55 -68.33
N GLY A 260 -14.39 -17.56 -67.74
CA GLY A 260 -14.92 -16.18 -67.66
C GLY A 260 -14.56 -15.36 -66.40
N PRO A 261 -14.05 -14.12 -66.53
CA PRO A 261 -13.79 -13.20 -65.42
C PRO A 261 -14.94 -12.21 -65.20
N VAL A 262 -15.17 -11.74 -63.97
CA VAL A 262 -16.02 -10.55 -63.73
C VAL A 262 -15.45 -9.67 -62.61
N THR A 263 -15.31 -8.41 -63.00
CA THR A 263 -14.95 -7.18 -62.29
C THR A 263 -15.98 -6.73 -61.25
N GLY A 264 -15.55 -6.00 -60.23
CA GLY A 264 -16.42 -5.15 -59.40
C GLY A 264 -15.62 -4.17 -58.55
N GLY A 265 -15.75 -2.87 -58.80
CA GLY A 265 -15.11 -1.78 -58.05
C GLY A 265 -16.07 -1.02 -57.13
N VAL A 266 -15.70 0.24 -56.82
CA VAL A 266 -16.48 1.33 -56.17
C VAL A 266 -16.41 1.30 -54.62
N ASN A 267 -16.17 2.37 -53.82
CA ASN A 267 -15.86 3.80 -53.96
C ASN A 267 -15.19 4.25 -52.64
N ILE A 268 -14.29 5.24 -52.66
CA ILE A 268 -13.89 6.01 -51.47
C ILE A 268 -14.23 7.48 -51.72
N SER A 269 -15.21 8.03 -50.99
CA SER A 269 -15.51 9.45 -50.97
C SER A 269 -14.70 10.15 -49.88
N HIS A 270 -14.01 11.22 -50.29
CA HIS A 270 -13.46 12.25 -49.41
C HIS A 270 -14.58 13.03 -48.72
N ASP A 271 -14.32 13.51 -47.51
CA ASP A 271 -14.76 14.86 -47.14
C ASP A 271 -13.70 15.56 -46.28
N HIS A 272 -13.61 16.87 -46.50
CA HIS A 272 -12.55 17.79 -46.16
C HIS A 272 -13.18 18.91 -45.34
N THR A 273 -12.69 19.23 -44.14
CA THR A 273 -12.69 20.65 -43.69
C THR A 273 -11.70 20.91 -42.55
N GLN A 274 -11.02 22.05 -42.68
CA GLN A 274 -9.95 22.60 -41.85
C GLN A 274 -10.44 23.72 -40.90
N HIS A 275 -9.52 24.12 -40.01
CA HIS A 275 -9.39 25.35 -39.20
C HIS A 275 -10.14 25.38 -37.86
N HIS A 276 -9.57 25.86 -36.74
CA HIS A 276 -8.65 26.99 -36.56
C HIS A 276 -7.81 26.88 -35.26
N GLN A 277 -6.70 27.62 -35.20
CA GLN A 277 -5.70 27.68 -34.13
C GLN A 277 -6.14 28.53 -32.94
N GLY A 278 -5.66 28.20 -31.73
CA GLY A 278 -5.73 29.04 -30.53
C GLY A 278 -4.51 28.83 -29.65
N ASN A 279 -3.48 29.67 -29.85
CA ASN A 279 -2.27 29.78 -29.05
C ASN A 279 -2.55 30.65 -27.82
N THR A 280 -2.25 30.18 -26.61
CA THR A 280 -2.18 31.03 -25.40
C THR A 280 -0.73 31.14 -24.93
N ASN A 281 -0.15 32.31 -25.19
CA ASN A 281 1.09 32.78 -24.58
C ASN A 281 0.82 33.21 -23.13
N ILE A 282 1.63 32.73 -22.18
CA ILE A 282 1.74 33.32 -20.85
C ILE A 282 2.98 34.20 -20.84
N GLN A 283 2.77 35.51 -20.68
CA GLN A 283 3.83 36.50 -20.46
C GLN A 283 4.39 36.34 -19.04
N VAL A 284 5.72 36.24 -18.96
CA VAL A 284 6.49 36.41 -17.73
C VAL A 284 7.00 37.85 -17.71
N GLU A 285 6.47 38.68 -16.82
CA GLU A 285 7.06 39.99 -16.50
C GLU A 285 7.96 39.86 -15.26
N ASN A 286 9.26 40.06 -15.49
CA ASN A 286 10.21 40.45 -14.47
C ASN A 286 10.25 41.99 -14.43
N SER A 287 10.16 42.59 -13.24
CA SER A 287 10.72 43.92 -13.00
C SER A 287 11.22 44.05 -11.56
N LYS A 288 12.53 44.34 -11.48
CA LYS A 288 13.32 44.67 -10.29
C LYS A 288 13.08 46.12 -9.85
N VAL A 289 13.68 46.42 -8.69
CA VAL A 289 14.04 47.73 -8.08
C VAL A 289 13.09 48.07 -6.92
N GLY A 290 13.50 48.22 -5.66
CA GLY A 290 14.80 48.42 -5.04
C GLY A 290 14.67 49.56 -4.02
N ARG A 291 15.15 49.36 -2.78
CA ARG A 291 15.88 50.32 -1.90
C ARG A 291 15.73 50.01 -0.41
N ASP A 292 16.84 50.29 0.27
CA ASP A 292 17.16 50.18 1.69
C ASP A 292 16.25 50.98 2.63
N LEU A 293 16.29 50.62 3.92
CA LEU A 293 16.51 51.47 5.13
C LEU A 293 15.98 50.69 6.38
N ASN A 294 16.81 50.14 7.27
CA ASN A 294 17.58 50.73 8.39
C ASN A 294 16.78 50.91 9.73
N ILE A 295 17.31 50.28 10.80
CA ILE A 295 17.26 50.55 12.28
C ILE A 295 15.90 50.72 13.00
N ASN A 296 15.57 49.81 13.95
CA ASN A 296 15.63 50.13 15.40
C ASN A 296 15.33 48.94 16.33
N LYS A 297 16.28 48.68 17.24
CA LYS A 297 16.07 48.03 18.54
C LYS A 297 15.20 48.92 19.44
N PRO A 298 14.63 48.35 20.50
CA PRO A 298 15.00 48.85 21.82
C PRO A 298 15.45 47.73 22.76
N LYS A 299 16.36 48.14 23.66
CA LYS A 299 16.73 47.44 24.90
C LYS A 299 15.62 47.65 25.92
N SER A 300 15.17 46.57 26.57
CA SER A 300 15.06 46.38 28.02
C SER A 300 14.40 45.05 28.28
#